data_AF-A0A9P3LD87-F1
#
_entry.id   AF-A0A9P3LD87-F1
#
_cell.length_a   1.000
_cell.length_b   1.000
_cell.length_c   1.000
_cell.angle_alpha   90.00
_cell.angle_beta   90.00
_cell.angle_gamma   90.00
#
_symmetry.space_group_name_H-M   'P 1'
#
loop_
_entity.id
_entity.type
_entity.pdbx_description
1 polymer ?
#
loop_
_entity_poly.entity_id
_entity_poly.type
_entity_poly.pdbx_seq_one_letter_code
_entity_poly.pdbx_strand_id
1 'polypeptide(L)'
;MKKELPSLIRRYLDERISWPQQNEERRNTFLRDMAIRFPCLERYEDAWPLKPFATEWLARRKRRGVKKLDSRTTTRSINGDRNAPTPERDRAASLLSSNQLTLRKQRVPVVPVQRTRQPIAELTARSSTPAREHECQSSPPRNLAKPTAPAASCTTEASVAVRRFLASLCPSMKELAAVFGLAGVRDRACLAALVAMTDVQQRAFLERLPLNLFQQEVVQNGLAARRC
;
A
#
# COMPACT_ATOMS: atom_id res chain seq x y z
N MET A 1 22.89 8.38 -5.38
CA MET A 1 22.33 7.01 -5.25
C MET A 1 21.71 6.46 -6.54
N LYS A 2 20.64 7.05 -7.12
CA LYS A 2 19.89 6.46 -8.26
C LYS A 2 20.71 6.09 -9.52
N LYS A 3 21.80 6.81 -9.82
CA LYS A 3 22.62 6.59 -11.01
C LYS A 3 23.67 5.47 -10.84
N GLU A 4 24.20 5.27 -9.64
CA GLU A 4 25.26 4.29 -9.39
C GLU A 4 24.74 2.89 -9.09
N LEU A 5 23.51 2.82 -8.55
CA LEU A 5 22.88 1.55 -8.17
C LEU A 5 22.75 0.56 -9.33
N PRO A 6 22.32 0.97 -10.54
CA PRO A 6 22.28 0.08 -11.70
C PRO A 6 23.66 -0.50 -12.07
N SER A 7 24.73 0.28 -11.92
CA SER A 7 26.09 -0.16 -12.25
C SER A 7 26.59 -1.21 -11.25
N LEU A 8 26.27 -1.05 -9.97
CA LEU A 8 26.63 -2.02 -8.92
C LEU A 8 25.82 -3.31 -9.03
N ILE A 9 24.52 -3.21 -9.30
CA ILE A 9 23.68 -4.39 -9.55
C ILE A 9 24.27 -5.23 -10.69
N ARG A 10 24.69 -4.60 -11.80
CA ARG A 10 25.32 -5.29 -12.94
C ARG A 10 26.64 -5.97 -12.61
N ARG A 11 27.41 -5.41 -11.68
CA ARG A 11 28.72 -5.94 -11.31
C ARG A 11 28.59 -7.21 -10.48
N TYR A 12 27.62 -7.26 -9.57
CA TYR A 12 27.50 -8.34 -8.58
C TYR A 12 26.41 -9.36 -8.88
N LEU A 13 25.33 -8.96 -9.56
CA LEU A 13 24.13 -9.78 -9.75
C LEU A 13 23.92 -10.14 -11.21
N ASP A 14 23.41 -11.34 -11.47
CA ASP A 14 23.05 -11.76 -12.83
C ASP A 14 21.68 -11.17 -13.22
N GLU A 15 21.64 -10.34 -14.26
CA GLU A 15 20.39 -9.71 -14.75
C GLU A 15 19.33 -10.73 -15.22
N ARG A 16 19.72 -11.98 -15.50
CA ARG A 16 18.84 -13.03 -16.04
C ARG A 16 18.13 -13.83 -14.95
N ILE A 17 18.66 -13.82 -13.74
CA ILE A 17 18.22 -14.65 -12.62
C ILE A 17 17.39 -13.81 -11.65
N SER A 18 16.32 -14.39 -11.08
CA SER A 18 15.50 -13.68 -10.08
C SER A 18 16.27 -13.53 -8.76
N TRP A 19 15.96 -12.49 -7.98
CA TRP A 19 16.61 -12.24 -6.68
C TRP A 19 16.74 -13.46 -5.74
N PRO A 20 15.69 -14.28 -5.50
CA PRO A 20 15.81 -15.44 -4.62
C PRO A 20 16.71 -16.54 -5.19
N GLN A 21 16.95 -16.56 -6.50
CA GLN A 21 17.78 -17.54 -7.20
C GLN A 21 19.24 -17.08 -7.39
N GLN A 22 19.57 -15.84 -7.00
CA GLN A 22 20.94 -15.35 -7.06
C GLN A 22 21.81 -16.11 -6.06
N ASN A 23 23.08 -16.32 -6.41
CA ASN A 23 24.08 -16.86 -5.49
C ASN A 23 24.14 -16.00 -4.22
N GLU A 24 24.12 -16.66 -3.06
CA GLU A 24 24.02 -15.99 -1.76
C GLU A 24 25.24 -15.13 -1.43
N GLU A 25 26.46 -15.62 -1.72
CA GLU A 25 27.70 -14.88 -1.50
C GLU A 25 27.74 -13.59 -2.33
N ARG A 26 27.26 -13.65 -3.59
CA ARG A 26 27.16 -12.47 -4.46
C ARG A 26 26.14 -11.46 -3.93
N ARG A 27 24.99 -11.92 -3.41
CA ARG A 27 24.01 -11.04 -2.75
C ARG A 27 24.62 -10.35 -1.53
N ASN A 28 25.30 -11.11 -0.68
CA ASN A 28 25.90 -10.57 0.55
C ASN A 28 27.04 -9.59 0.24
N THR A 29 27.86 -9.89 -0.77
CA THR A 29 28.90 -8.98 -1.26
C THR A 29 28.28 -7.68 -1.77
N PHE A 30 27.23 -7.76 -2.59
CA PHE A 30 26.49 -6.58 -3.06
C PHE A 30 25.95 -5.73 -1.91
N LEU A 31 25.31 -6.35 -0.91
CA LEU A 31 24.76 -5.62 0.24
C LEU A 31 25.86 -4.94 1.06
N ARG A 32 26.97 -5.64 1.31
CA ARG A 32 28.13 -5.09 2.04
C ARG A 32 28.74 -3.89 1.31
N ASP A 33 28.99 -4.03 0.00
CA ASP A 33 29.59 -2.98 -0.82
C ASP A 33 28.68 -1.74 -0.90
N MET A 34 27.37 -1.96 -0.96
CA MET A 34 26.37 -0.88 -0.92
C MET A 34 26.32 -0.17 0.43
N ALA A 35 26.42 -0.90 1.54
CA ALA A 35 26.45 -0.31 2.87
C ALA A 35 27.68 0.61 3.04
N ILE A 36 28.85 0.16 2.57
CA ILE A 36 30.10 0.96 2.58
C ILE A 36 29.95 2.24 1.75
N ARG A 37 29.34 2.16 0.56
CA ARG A 37 29.19 3.33 -0.34
C ARG A 37 28.11 4.30 0.11
N PHE A 38 27.10 3.83 0.80
CA PHE A 38 25.96 4.63 1.22
C PHE A 38 25.75 4.46 2.73
N PRO A 39 26.51 5.19 3.57
CA PRO A 39 26.43 5.05 5.03
C PRO A 39 25.04 5.29 5.62
N CYS A 40 24.16 6.01 4.92
CA CYS A 40 22.75 6.13 5.31
C CYS A 40 22.01 4.78 5.39
N LEU A 41 22.55 3.73 4.77
CA LEU A 41 22.00 2.37 4.81
C LEU A 41 22.36 1.61 6.09
N GLU A 42 23.36 2.05 6.85
CA GLU A 42 23.75 1.42 8.13
C GLU A 42 22.64 1.50 9.19
N ARG A 43 21.73 2.48 9.05
CA ARG A 43 20.56 2.63 9.92
C ARG A 43 19.53 1.51 9.74
N TYR A 44 19.71 0.67 8.73
CA TYR A 44 18.77 -0.39 8.37
C TYR A 44 19.43 -1.74 8.55
N GLU A 45 18.81 -2.59 9.36
CA GLU A 45 19.22 -3.99 9.55
C GLU A 45 19.32 -4.70 8.19
N ASP A 46 20.44 -5.38 7.94
CA ASP A 46 20.79 -6.03 6.67
C ASP A 46 20.70 -5.18 5.41
N ALA A 47 20.76 -3.85 5.55
CA ALA A 47 20.46 -2.91 4.49
C ALA A 47 19.13 -3.28 3.78
N TRP A 48 18.08 -3.60 4.56
CA TRP A 48 16.79 -4.09 4.08
C TRP A 48 16.21 -3.34 2.86
N PRO A 49 16.36 -2.01 2.68
CA PRO A 49 15.81 -1.31 1.52
C PRO A 49 16.41 -1.76 0.19
N LEU A 50 17.61 -2.34 0.21
CA LEU A 50 18.30 -2.81 -0.99
C LEU A 50 17.67 -4.06 -1.58
N LYS A 51 17.15 -4.98 -0.74
CA LYS A 51 16.59 -6.27 -1.21
C LYS A 51 15.35 -6.04 -2.09
N PRO A 52 14.33 -5.25 -1.69
CA PRO A 52 13.19 -4.91 -2.55
C PRO A 52 13.60 -4.14 -3.80
N PHE A 53 14.54 -3.19 -3.67
CA PHE A 53 14.99 -2.40 -4.80
C PHE A 53 15.64 -3.27 -5.88
N ALA A 54 16.59 -4.13 -5.49
CA ALA A 54 17.27 -5.02 -6.43
C ALA A 54 16.29 -6.02 -7.06
N THR A 55 15.34 -6.54 -6.28
CA THR A 55 14.26 -7.41 -6.76
C THR A 55 13.42 -6.72 -7.84
N GLU A 56 12.95 -5.49 -7.58
CA GLU A 56 12.14 -4.75 -8.54
C GLU A 56 12.96 -4.37 -9.78
N TRP A 57 14.21 -3.97 -9.61
CA TRP A 57 15.11 -3.62 -10.71
C TRP A 57 15.33 -4.82 -11.65
N LEU A 58 15.64 -5.99 -11.10
CA LEU A 58 15.82 -7.23 -11.87
C LEU A 58 14.52 -7.63 -12.59
N ALA A 59 13.37 -7.55 -11.90
CA ALA A 59 12.08 -7.84 -12.50
C ALA A 59 11.76 -6.89 -13.66
N ARG A 60 12.03 -5.59 -13.50
CA ARG A 60 11.84 -4.56 -14.54
C ARG A 60 12.78 -4.81 -15.72
N ARG A 61 14.01 -5.25 -15.48
CA ARG A 61 15.00 -5.55 -16.51
C ARG A 61 14.60 -6.78 -17.33
N LYS A 62 14.18 -7.86 -16.67
CA LYS A 62 13.66 -9.08 -17.31
C LYS A 62 12.51 -8.77 -18.27
N ARG A 63 11.55 -7.92 -17.84
CA ARG A 63 10.42 -7.48 -18.70
C ARG A 63 10.88 -6.69 -19.94
N ARG A 64 11.97 -5.93 -19.86
CA ARG A 64 12.51 -5.18 -21.00
C ARG A 64 13.27 -6.06 -21.99
N GLY A 65 13.89 -7.15 -21.52
CA GLY A 65 14.57 -8.12 -22.38
C GLY A 65 13.61 -8.84 -23.32
N VAL A 66 12.46 -9.28 -22.82
CA VAL A 66 11.45 -10.02 -23.59
C VAL A 66 10.91 -9.19 -24.76
N LYS A 67 10.64 -7.89 -24.54
CA LYS A 67 10.06 -7.03 -25.58
C LYS A 67 10.95 -6.81 -26.81
N LYS A 68 12.27 -6.95 -26.69
CA LYS A 68 13.18 -6.71 -27.84
C LYS A 68 13.19 -7.85 -28.85
N LEU A 69 12.73 -9.05 -28.48
CA LEU A 69 12.75 -10.19 -29.38
C LEU A 69 11.54 -10.19 -30.33
N ASP A 70 10.35 -9.85 -29.82
CA ASP A 70 9.13 -9.81 -30.65
C ASP A 70 9.13 -8.70 -31.70
N SER A 71 9.81 -7.58 -31.46
CA SER A 71 9.82 -6.46 -32.40
C SER A 71 10.61 -6.73 -33.69
N ARG A 72 11.41 -7.80 -33.77
CA ARG A 72 12.19 -8.13 -34.96
C ARG A 72 11.47 -9.07 -35.92
N THR A 73 10.39 -9.71 -35.51
CA THR A 73 9.71 -10.74 -36.32
C THR A 73 8.63 -10.16 -37.25
N THR A 74 8.23 -8.89 -37.08
CA THR A 74 7.12 -8.29 -37.86
C THR A 74 7.54 -7.49 -39.09
N THR A 75 8.83 -7.21 -39.31
CA THR A 75 9.29 -6.39 -40.46
C THR A 75 9.85 -7.17 -41.65
N ARG A 76 9.66 -8.50 -41.72
CA ARG A 76 10.12 -9.31 -42.86
C ARG A 76 8.99 -10.10 -43.51
N SER A 77 7.95 -9.39 -43.94
CA SER A 77 7.05 -9.86 -44.99
C SER A 77 6.62 -8.64 -45.79
N ILE A 78 6.51 -8.77 -47.10
CA ILE A 78 6.41 -7.71 -48.13
C ILE A 78 7.77 -7.24 -48.66
N ASN A 79 8.48 -8.15 -49.32
CA ASN A 79 9.19 -7.82 -50.55
C ASN A 79 9.12 -9.05 -51.47
N GLY A 80 8.42 -8.88 -52.59
CA GLY A 80 7.88 -9.91 -53.47
C GLY A 80 6.38 -9.58 -53.66
N ASP A 81 5.90 -9.04 -54.78
CA ASP A 81 6.39 -9.22 -56.14
C ASP A 81 5.82 -8.12 -57.07
N ARG A 82 6.65 -7.75 -58.06
CA ARG A 82 6.47 -7.08 -59.35
C ARG A 82 5.20 -6.28 -59.74
N ASN A 83 5.48 -5.05 -60.16
CA ASN A 83 5.01 -4.34 -61.39
C ASN A 83 3.51 -4.31 -61.73
N ALA A 84 2.85 -3.20 -61.38
CA ALA A 84 1.69 -2.69 -62.12
C ALA A 84 1.69 -1.14 -62.13
N PRO A 85 1.52 -0.47 -63.29
CA PRO A 85 1.47 0.98 -63.36
C PRO A 85 0.04 1.52 -63.19
N THR A 86 -0.13 2.49 -62.28
CA THR A 86 -1.13 3.60 -62.27
C THR A 86 -2.65 3.25 -62.29
N PRO A 87 -3.59 4.16 -61.97
CA PRO A 87 -3.49 5.62 -61.76
C PRO A 87 -4.11 6.17 -60.46
N GLU A 88 -3.75 7.42 -60.18
CA GLU A 88 -4.55 8.49 -59.58
C GLU A 88 -6.00 8.14 -59.20
N ARG A 89 -6.32 8.27 -57.91
CA ARG A 89 -7.63 8.80 -57.51
C ARG A 89 -7.58 9.52 -56.17
N ASP A 90 -8.05 10.75 -56.26
CA ASP A 90 -8.33 11.71 -55.21
C ASP A 90 -9.12 11.21 -54.00
N ARG A 91 -8.89 11.92 -52.89
CA ARG A 91 -9.85 12.30 -51.83
C ARG A 91 -10.58 11.15 -51.10
N ALA A 92 -10.33 11.05 -49.80
CA ALA A 92 -11.11 11.79 -48.80
C ALA A 92 -10.78 11.30 -47.37
N ALA A 93 -11.05 12.18 -46.42
CA ALA A 93 -10.81 12.07 -45.00
C ALA A 93 -11.27 10.75 -44.35
N SER A 94 -10.46 10.24 -43.43
CA SER A 94 -10.95 9.60 -42.22
C SER A 94 -9.96 9.85 -41.09
N LEU A 95 -10.21 10.97 -40.41
CA LEU A 95 -9.73 11.23 -39.07
C LEU A 95 -10.41 10.24 -38.10
N LEU A 96 -9.68 9.89 -37.04
CA LEU A 96 -10.14 9.20 -35.82
C LEU A 96 -10.21 7.67 -35.85
N SER A 97 -9.03 7.03 -35.91
CA SER A 97 -8.88 5.66 -35.38
C SER A 97 -8.53 5.73 -33.89
N SER A 98 -9.58 5.69 -33.07
CA SER A 98 -9.53 5.61 -31.61
C SER A 98 -9.19 4.18 -31.19
N ASN A 99 -7.90 3.90 -31.05
CA ASN A 99 -7.41 2.63 -30.52
C ASN A 99 -7.55 2.60 -28.99
N GLN A 100 -8.76 2.35 -28.51
CA GLN A 100 -9.01 1.95 -27.11
C GLN A 100 -8.46 0.53 -26.89
N LEU A 101 -7.21 0.47 -26.44
CA LEU A 101 -6.60 -0.72 -25.86
C LEU A 101 -7.33 -1.09 -24.57
N THR A 102 -8.37 -1.91 -24.70
CA THR A 102 -8.99 -2.60 -23.56
C THR A 102 -8.01 -3.64 -23.03
N LEU A 103 -7.25 -3.24 -22.02
CA LEU A 103 -6.38 -4.12 -21.24
C LEU A 103 -7.28 -5.08 -20.42
N ARG A 104 -7.75 -6.15 -21.06
CA ARG A 104 -8.51 -7.24 -20.44
C ARG A 104 -7.59 -7.94 -19.43
N LYS A 105 -7.65 -7.47 -18.20
CA LYS A 105 -6.96 -8.02 -17.03
C LYS A 105 -7.55 -9.40 -16.74
N GLN A 106 -6.96 -10.43 -17.33
CA GLN A 106 -7.27 -11.83 -17.08
C GLN A 106 -6.98 -12.12 -15.61
N ARG A 107 -8.04 -12.13 -14.78
CA ARG A 107 -7.97 -12.58 -13.39
C ARG A 107 -7.75 -14.09 -13.43
N VAL A 108 -6.53 -14.51 -13.10
CA VAL A 108 -6.23 -15.90 -12.78
C VAL A 108 -6.98 -16.23 -11.48
N PRO A 109 -7.77 -17.31 -11.44
CA PRO A 109 -8.42 -17.76 -10.21
C PRO A 109 -7.34 -18.15 -9.19
N VAL A 110 -7.28 -17.39 -8.10
CA VAL A 110 -6.47 -17.74 -6.92
C VAL A 110 -7.13 -18.94 -6.28
N VAL A 111 -6.50 -20.10 -6.43
CA VAL A 111 -6.87 -21.32 -5.71
C VAL A 111 -6.57 -21.09 -4.23
N PRO A 112 -7.54 -21.23 -3.32
CA PRO A 112 -7.29 -21.12 -1.88
C PRO A 112 -6.43 -22.29 -1.44
N VAL A 113 -5.17 -22.01 -1.07
CA VAL A 113 -4.32 -22.95 -0.34
C VAL A 113 -4.94 -23.15 1.03
N GLN A 114 -5.57 -24.30 1.22
CA GLN A 114 -6.05 -24.76 2.52
C GLN A 114 -4.83 -24.93 3.43
N ARG A 115 -4.65 -24.00 4.36
CA ARG A 115 -3.73 -24.17 5.50
C ARG A 115 -4.31 -25.25 6.40
N THR A 116 -3.75 -26.45 6.31
CA THR A 116 -3.92 -27.52 7.28
C THR A 116 -3.47 -27.01 8.66
N ARG A 117 -4.43 -26.62 9.49
CA ARG A 117 -4.19 -26.38 10.92
C ARG A 117 -3.96 -27.74 11.56
N GLN A 118 -2.73 -28.03 11.95
CA GLN A 118 -2.48 -29.11 12.90
C GLN A 118 -3.03 -28.70 14.28
N PRO A 119 -3.77 -29.57 14.97
CA PRO A 119 -4.18 -29.36 16.34
C PRO A 119 -2.98 -29.60 17.26
N ILE A 120 -2.51 -28.55 17.93
CA ILE A 120 -1.64 -28.69 19.09
C ILE A 120 -2.54 -29.12 20.24
N ALA A 121 -2.37 -30.36 20.67
CA ALA A 121 -2.86 -30.86 21.93
C ALA A 121 -2.00 -30.29 23.06
N GLU A 122 -2.57 -29.44 23.90
CA GLU A 122 -2.01 -29.05 25.20
C GLU A 122 -3.20 -28.84 26.15
N LEU A 123 -3.58 -29.90 26.87
CA LEU A 123 -3.21 -30.13 28.28
C LEU A 123 -3.75 -29.05 29.23
N THR A 124 -4.95 -29.34 29.75
CA THR A 124 -5.32 -29.27 31.17
C THR A 124 -4.81 -28.09 32.00
N ALA A 125 -5.73 -27.19 32.36
CA ALA A 125 -5.89 -26.76 33.75
C ALA A 125 -7.32 -26.25 33.98
N ARG A 126 -8.01 -26.95 34.90
CA ARG A 126 -9.31 -26.59 35.44
C ARG A 126 -9.19 -25.27 36.22
N SER A 127 -10.06 -24.31 35.94
CA SER A 127 -10.38 -23.27 36.91
C SER A 127 -11.89 -23.04 36.89
N SER A 128 -12.48 -23.40 38.01
CA SER A 128 -13.90 -23.37 38.31
C SER A 128 -14.30 -21.93 38.65
N THR A 129 -15.26 -21.36 37.93
CA THR A 129 -16.00 -20.17 38.37
C THR A 129 -17.49 -20.48 38.41
N PRO A 130 -18.15 -20.26 39.55
CA PRO A 130 -19.54 -20.67 39.75
C PRO A 130 -20.52 -19.79 38.99
N ALA A 131 -21.55 -20.46 38.49
CA ALA A 131 -22.74 -19.90 37.90
C ALA A 131 -23.43 -18.94 38.89
N ARG A 132 -23.74 -17.74 38.41
CA ARG A 132 -24.70 -16.86 39.05
C ARG A 132 -25.77 -16.52 38.03
N GLU A 133 -26.84 -17.29 38.11
CA GLU A 133 -28.11 -17.05 37.44
C GLU A 133 -28.71 -15.77 38.02
N HIS A 134 -28.89 -14.76 37.17
CA HIS A 134 -29.77 -13.64 37.47
C HIS A 134 -30.78 -13.53 36.33
N GLU A 135 -32.01 -13.95 36.66
CA GLU A 135 -33.23 -13.55 35.98
C GLU A 135 -33.22 -12.03 35.75
N CYS A 136 -33.51 -11.63 34.52
CA CYS A 136 -33.98 -10.27 34.23
C CYS A 136 -35.09 -10.37 33.17
N GLN A 137 -36.30 -10.53 33.71
CA GLN A 137 -37.54 -9.86 33.34
C GLN A 137 -37.64 -9.34 31.89
N SER A 138 -38.41 -10.11 31.12
CA SER A 138 -39.13 -9.71 29.92
C SER A 138 -39.78 -8.33 30.07
N SER A 139 -39.45 -7.42 29.16
CA SER A 139 -40.11 -6.12 28.99
C SER A 139 -40.97 -6.12 27.71
N PRO A 140 -42.10 -5.38 27.69
CA PRO A 140 -43.13 -5.48 26.66
C PRO A 140 -42.74 -4.82 25.32
N PRO A 141 -43.45 -5.15 24.22
CA PRO A 141 -43.15 -4.65 22.87
C PRO A 141 -43.38 -3.15 22.75
N ARG A 142 -42.30 -2.40 22.49
CA ARG A 142 -42.33 -0.96 22.27
C ARG A 142 -42.69 -0.67 20.81
N ASN A 143 -43.79 0.05 20.61
CA ASN A 143 -44.35 0.46 19.33
C ASN A 143 -43.32 1.03 18.35
N LEU A 144 -43.41 0.60 17.08
CA LEU A 144 -42.70 1.16 15.93
C LEU A 144 -43.16 2.61 15.70
N ALA A 145 -42.45 3.57 16.29
CA ALA A 145 -42.49 4.96 15.84
C ALA A 145 -41.55 5.12 14.63
N LYS A 146 -42.14 5.62 13.55
CA LYS A 146 -41.51 6.02 12.28
C LYS A 146 -40.27 6.90 12.55
N PRO A 147 -39.08 6.56 12.01
CA PRO A 147 -37.87 7.34 12.24
C PRO A 147 -37.97 8.66 11.47
N THR A 148 -38.44 9.70 12.15
CA THR A 148 -38.26 11.10 11.77
C THR A 148 -36.76 11.38 11.75
N ALA A 149 -36.24 11.67 10.56
CA ALA A 149 -34.82 11.94 10.33
C ALA A 149 -34.32 13.03 11.31
N PRO A 150 -33.29 12.76 12.13
CA PRO A 150 -32.70 13.78 12.98
C PRO A 150 -31.83 14.69 12.12
N ALA A 151 -32.43 15.76 11.63
CA ALA A 151 -31.72 16.96 11.22
C ALA A 151 -31.23 17.68 12.48
N ALA A 152 -30.01 17.35 12.94
CA ALA A 152 -29.35 18.11 13.98
C ALA A 152 -27.85 18.15 13.70
N SER A 153 -27.42 19.28 13.16
CA SER A 153 -26.05 19.78 13.06
C SER A 153 -25.45 19.97 14.45
N CYS A 154 -25.30 18.87 15.20
CA CYS A 154 -24.71 18.87 16.52
C CYS A 154 -23.19 18.97 16.35
N THR A 155 -22.74 20.19 16.06
CA THR A 155 -21.34 20.60 16.03
C THR A 155 -20.85 20.57 17.47
N THR A 156 -20.62 19.34 17.95
CA THR A 156 -20.28 19.04 19.33
C THR A 156 -18.94 19.68 19.63
N GLU A 157 -18.88 20.53 20.68
CA GLU A 157 -17.66 21.20 21.14
C GLU A 157 -16.46 20.26 21.28
N ALA A 158 -16.72 18.98 21.57
CA ALA A 158 -15.73 17.91 21.52
C ALA A 158 -14.81 18.00 20.28
N SER A 159 -15.40 18.18 19.08
CA SER A 159 -14.68 18.22 17.81
C SER A 159 -13.71 19.40 17.67
N VAL A 160 -13.86 20.45 18.48
CA VAL A 160 -13.05 21.68 18.39
C VAL A 160 -11.59 21.41 18.72
N ALA A 161 -11.30 20.58 19.74
CA ALA A 161 -9.93 20.27 20.14
C ALA A 161 -9.16 19.55 19.02
N VAL A 162 -9.80 18.56 18.39
CA VAL A 162 -9.22 17.79 17.27
C VAL A 162 -9.04 18.68 16.05
N ARG A 163 -10.03 19.51 15.69
CA ARG A 163 -9.91 20.48 14.58
C ARG A 163 -8.77 21.46 14.82
N ARG A 164 -8.64 22.00 16.04
CA ARG A 164 -7.57 22.94 16.40
C ARG A 164 -6.20 22.29 16.31
N PHE A 165 -6.06 21.04 16.74
CA PHE A 165 -4.84 20.27 16.55
C PHE A 165 -4.51 20.10 15.06
N LEU A 166 -5.45 19.61 14.26
CA LEU A 166 -5.23 19.37 12.83
C LEU A 166 -4.96 20.66 12.04
N ALA A 167 -5.56 21.78 12.43
CA ALA A 167 -5.31 23.09 11.87
C ALA A 167 -3.93 23.66 12.24
N SER A 168 -3.35 23.22 13.35
CA SER A 168 -2.00 23.63 13.77
C SER A 168 -0.87 22.88 13.06
N LEU A 169 -1.19 21.84 12.28
CA LEU A 169 -0.21 21.11 11.48
C LEU A 169 0.24 21.93 10.26
N CYS A 170 1.44 21.67 9.74
CA CYS A 170 1.96 22.28 8.52
C CYS A 170 2.28 21.19 7.48
N PRO A 171 1.44 20.99 6.44
CA PRO A 171 0.27 21.79 6.09
C PRO A 171 -0.95 21.53 6.98
N SER A 172 -1.89 22.49 7.05
CA SER A 172 -3.12 22.35 7.85
C SER A 172 -3.99 21.22 7.33
N MET A 173 -4.38 20.32 8.22
CA MET A 173 -5.17 19.12 7.91
C MET A 173 -6.59 19.15 8.51
N LYS A 174 -7.16 20.35 8.72
CA LYS A 174 -8.47 20.55 9.38
C LYS A 174 -9.61 19.67 8.82
N GLU A 175 -9.57 19.36 7.53
CA GLU A 175 -10.58 18.53 6.85
C GLU A 175 -10.60 17.07 7.35
N LEU A 176 -9.49 16.59 7.94
CA LEU A 176 -9.40 15.24 8.50
C LEU A 176 -10.19 15.09 9.81
N ALA A 177 -10.72 16.18 10.39
CA ALA A 177 -11.44 16.12 11.65
C ALA A 177 -12.66 15.19 11.60
N ALA A 178 -13.35 15.11 10.46
CA ALA A 178 -14.46 14.18 10.27
C ALA A 178 -13.98 12.72 10.32
N VAL A 179 -12.84 12.42 9.70
CA VAL A 179 -12.23 11.08 9.68
C VAL A 179 -11.83 10.64 11.09
N PHE A 180 -11.20 11.53 11.87
CA PHE A 180 -10.85 11.27 13.27
C PHE A 180 -12.09 11.07 14.14
N GLY A 181 -13.15 11.85 13.89
CA GLY A 181 -14.43 11.69 14.57
C GLY A 181 -15.08 10.33 14.31
N LEU A 182 -15.05 9.84 13.07
CA LEU A 182 -15.53 8.50 12.69
C LEU A 182 -14.71 7.38 13.35
N ALA A 183 -13.43 7.63 13.60
CA ALA A 183 -12.54 6.71 14.30
C ALA A 183 -12.66 6.77 15.84
N GLY A 184 -13.57 7.58 16.38
CA GLY A 184 -13.79 7.73 17.81
C GLY A 184 -12.89 8.76 18.50
N VAL A 185 -12.02 9.47 17.78
CA VAL A 185 -11.20 10.56 18.34
C VAL A 185 -12.01 11.84 18.26
N ARG A 186 -12.87 12.05 19.25
CA ARG A 186 -13.87 13.12 19.23
C ARG A 186 -13.49 14.32 20.08
N ASP A 187 -12.70 14.15 21.13
CA ASP A 187 -12.41 15.20 22.11
C ASP A 187 -10.90 15.31 22.45
N ARG A 188 -10.59 16.20 23.40
CA ARG A 188 -9.22 16.43 23.90
C ARG A 188 -8.66 15.21 24.65
N ALA A 189 -9.49 14.46 25.35
CA ALA A 189 -9.06 13.29 26.12
C ALA A 189 -8.64 12.15 25.19
N CYS A 190 -9.42 11.88 24.14
CA CYS A 190 -9.06 10.93 23.09
C CYS A 190 -7.77 11.33 22.38
N LEU A 191 -7.59 12.63 22.09
CA LEU A 191 -6.34 13.12 21.49
C LEU A 191 -5.15 12.95 22.43
N ALA A 192 -5.31 13.22 23.73
CA ALA A 192 -4.27 13.01 24.73
C ALA A 192 -3.91 11.52 24.87
N ALA A 193 -4.91 10.63 24.87
CA ALA A 193 -4.68 9.18 24.84
C ALA A 193 -3.91 8.76 23.58
N LEU A 194 -4.26 9.32 22.42
CA LEU A 194 -3.51 9.07 21.17
C LEU A 194 -2.06 9.55 21.27
N VAL A 195 -1.80 10.72 21.88
CA VAL A 195 -0.44 11.23 22.12
C VAL A 195 0.34 10.32 23.08
N ALA A 196 -0.30 9.75 24.10
CA ALA A 196 0.32 8.86 25.08
C ALA A 196 0.65 7.45 24.55
N MET A 197 0.04 7.02 23.43
CA MET A 197 0.37 5.75 22.78
C MET A 197 1.83 5.72 22.31
N THR A 198 2.41 4.52 22.23
CA THR A 198 3.74 4.33 21.64
C THR A 198 3.74 4.63 20.14
N ASP A 199 4.89 4.91 19.54
CA ASP A 199 4.98 5.23 18.10
C ASP A 199 4.45 4.09 17.22
N VAL A 200 4.66 2.84 17.65
CA VAL A 200 4.14 1.65 16.98
C VAL A 200 2.61 1.61 17.03
N GLN A 201 2.02 1.90 18.20
CA GLN A 201 0.57 1.94 18.38
C GLN A 201 -0.08 3.09 17.60
N GLN A 202 0.53 4.29 17.62
CA GLN A 202 0.05 5.43 16.85
C GLN A 202 0.06 5.13 15.35
N ARG A 203 1.15 4.56 14.83
CA ARG A 203 1.24 4.18 13.41
C ARG A 203 0.18 3.15 13.04
N ALA A 204 0.02 2.09 13.84
CA ALA A 204 -0.99 1.07 13.62
C ALA A 204 -2.43 1.64 13.66
N PHE A 205 -2.69 2.64 14.52
CA PHE A 205 -3.97 3.34 14.54
C PHE A 205 -4.17 4.18 13.27
N LEU A 206 -3.18 4.97 12.86
CA LEU A 206 -3.25 5.84 11.68
C LEU A 206 -3.36 5.07 10.36
N GLU A 207 -2.79 3.86 10.28
CA GLU A 207 -2.91 2.96 9.12
C GLU A 207 -4.34 2.44 8.91
N ARG A 208 -5.17 2.42 9.96
CA ARG A 208 -6.59 2.02 9.86
C ARG A 208 -7.49 3.14 9.35
N LEU A 209 -6.98 4.37 9.32
CA LEU A 209 -7.69 5.52 8.79
C LEU A 209 -7.47 5.62 7.27
N PRO A 210 -8.44 6.14 6.51
CA PRO A 210 -8.31 6.38 5.07
C PRO A 210 -7.42 7.61 4.79
N LEU A 211 -6.19 7.60 5.31
CA LEU A 211 -5.18 8.64 5.15
C LEU A 211 -4.13 8.19 4.13
N ASN A 212 -3.62 9.12 3.33
CA ASN A 212 -2.44 8.83 2.51
C ASN A 212 -1.16 8.87 3.37
N LEU A 213 -0.06 8.29 2.86
CA LEU A 213 1.22 8.22 3.59
C LEU A 213 1.73 9.58 4.06
N PHE A 214 1.57 10.63 3.23
CA PHE A 214 2.01 11.98 3.59
C PHE A 214 1.19 12.54 4.76
N GLN A 215 -0.13 12.37 4.76
CA GLN A 215 -1.01 12.79 5.85
C GLN A 215 -0.68 12.03 7.15
N GLN A 216 -0.41 10.73 7.06
CA GLN A 216 -0.01 9.93 8.22
C GLN A 216 1.27 10.47 8.85
N GLU A 217 2.31 10.74 8.05
CA GLU A 217 3.57 11.30 8.53
C GLU A 217 3.40 12.70 9.15
N VAL A 218 2.62 13.58 8.53
CA VAL A 218 2.35 14.94 9.07
C VAL A 218 1.63 14.86 10.42
N VAL A 219 0.63 13.97 10.54
CA VAL A 219 -0.09 13.78 11.80
C VAL A 219 0.81 13.14 12.85
N GLN A 220 1.60 12.12 12.48
CA GLN A 220 2.52 11.44 13.40
C GLN A 220 3.56 12.42 13.98
N ASN A 221 4.16 13.26 13.12
CA ASN A 221 5.07 14.31 13.57
C ASN A 221 4.38 15.34 14.48
N GLY A 222 3.13 15.72 14.16
CA GLY A 222 2.33 16.59 14.99
C GLY A 222 2.00 16.02 16.37
N LEU A 223 1.75 14.70 16.46
CA LEU A 223 1.54 14.00 17.72
C LEU A 223 2.84 13.92 18.54
N ALA A 224 3.96 13.61 17.90
CA ALA A 224 5.28 13.56 18.54
C ALA A 224 5.68 14.92 19.14
N ALA A 225 5.43 16.01 18.41
CA ALA A 225 5.73 17.37 18.86
C ALA A 225 4.95 17.81 20.12
N ARG A 226 3.84 17.13 20.44
CA ARG A 226 3.02 17.42 21.64
C ARG A 226 3.40 16.60 22.87
N ARG A 227 4.36 15.67 22.74
CA ARG A 227 4.91 14.94 23.89
C ARG A 227 5.98 15.72 24.64
N CYS A 228 6.52 16.77 24.02
CA CYS A 228 7.46 17.71 24.61
C CYS A 228 6.72 18.82 25.35
#